data_AF-A0A257L5T7-F1
#
_entry.id   AF-A0A257L5T7-F1
#
_cell.length_a   1.000
_cell.length_b   1.000
_cell.length_c   1.000
_cell.angle_alpha   90.00
_cell.angle_beta   90.00
_cell.angle_gamma   90.00
#
_symmetry.space_group_name_H-M   'P 1'
#
loop_
_entity.id
_entity.type
_entity.pdbx_description
1 polymer ?
#
loop_
_entity_poly.entity_id
_entity_poly.type
_entity_poly.pdbx_seq_one_letter_code
_entity_poly.pdbx_strand_id
1 'polypeptide(L)'
;MIKEEIKVAKVLKAALKGGLVAAGVNIAWLYVLEFTIGLKDLPQGFPVAVVISSILPIFLGGLLYAYLAKNLQKGRLLFLIISIGFAVLSIFPSFQTTMADGNPAPHNFAVLTVPMHFFATLIGLYFIIKKSN
;
A
#
# COMPACT_ATOMS: atom_id res chain seq x y z
N MET A 1 25.87 -21.69 5.55
CA MET A 1 24.75 -20.84 6.03
C MET A 1 24.21 -20.07 4.82
N ILE A 2 22.97 -20.31 4.40
CA ILE A 2 22.49 -20.03 3.04
C ILE A 2 21.80 -18.66 3.00
N LYS A 3 22.35 -17.70 2.23
CA LYS A 3 21.63 -16.47 1.86
C LYS A 3 20.51 -16.86 0.89
N GLU A 4 19.31 -16.29 1.03
CA GLU A 4 18.25 -16.51 0.04
C GLU A 4 18.73 -16.01 -1.33
N GLU A 5 18.73 -16.89 -2.35
CA GLU A 5 19.00 -16.49 -3.73
C GLU A 5 17.82 -15.68 -4.28
N ILE A 6 17.83 -14.38 -4.01
CA ILE A 6 16.77 -13.49 -4.47
C ILE A 6 17.10 -12.92 -5.84
N LYS A 7 16.22 -13.20 -6.80
CA LYS A 7 16.18 -12.52 -8.10
C LYS A 7 15.47 -11.19 -7.93
N VAL A 8 16.23 -10.09 -7.80
CA VAL A 8 15.69 -8.72 -7.64
C VAL A 8 14.62 -8.39 -8.68
N ALA A 9 14.84 -8.74 -9.95
CA ALA A 9 13.86 -8.56 -11.02
C ALA A 9 12.52 -9.27 -10.76
N LYS A 10 12.54 -10.47 -10.14
CA LYS A 10 11.33 -11.22 -9.76
C LYS A 10 10.58 -10.50 -8.63
N VAL A 11 11.29 -9.97 -7.63
CA VAL A 11 10.71 -9.14 -6.55
C VAL A 11 10.05 -7.89 -7.11
N LEU A 12 10.75 -7.14 -7.95
CA LEU A 12 10.22 -5.89 -8.51
C LEU A 12 9.01 -6.13 -9.43
N LYS A 13 9.04 -7.20 -10.23
CA LYS A 13 7.89 -7.60 -11.03
C LYS A 13 6.69 -8.01 -10.16
N ALA A 14 6.94 -8.69 -9.05
CA ALA A 14 5.89 -9.05 -8.10
C ALA A 14 5.33 -7.80 -7.39
N ALA A 15 6.19 -6.89 -6.95
CA ALA A 15 5.81 -5.64 -6.30
C ALA A 15 4.98 -4.74 -7.24
N LEU A 16 5.40 -4.57 -8.49
CA LEU A 16 4.63 -3.81 -9.48
C LEU A 16 3.26 -4.43 -9.73
N LYS A 17 3.18 -5.77 -9.88
CA LYS A 17 1.89 -6.47 -10.00
C LYS A 17 1.01 -6.28 -8.77
N GLY A 18 1.59 -6.38 -7.56
CA GLY A 18 0.88 -6.12 -6.31
C GLY A 18 0.34 -4.69 -6.25
N GLY A 19 1.15 -3.70 -6.66
CA GLY A 19 0.74 -2.31 -6.80
C GLY A 19 -0.45 -2.12 -7.73
N LEU A 20 -0.41 -2.71 -8.92
CA LEU A 20 -1.52 -2.63 -9.89
C LEU A 20 -2.80 -3.28 -9.36
N VAL A 21 -2.69 -4.42 -8.69
CA VAL A 21 -3.83 -5.11 -8.07
C VAL A 21 -4.40 -4.27 -6.91
N ALA A 22 -3.55 -3.73 -6.05
CA ALA A 22 -3.96 -2.84 -4.96
C ALA A 22 -4.66 -1.58 -5.49
N ALA A 23 -4.13 -0.96 -6.55
CA ALA A 23 -4.76 0.18 -7.21
C ALA A 23 -6.15 -0.17 -7.74
N GLY A 24 -6.30 -1.31 -8.41
CA GLY A 24 -7.59 -1.78 -8.89
C GLY A 24 -8.60 -2.02 -7.76
N VAL A 25 -8.17 -2.67 -6.67
CA VAL A 25 -9.01 -2.92 -5.49
C VAL A 25 -9.40 -1.62 -4.80
N ASN A 26 -8.47 -0.69 -4.62
CA ASN A 26 -8.74 0.60 -3.97
C ASN A 26 -9.65 1.49 -4.82
N ILE A 27 -9.48 1.50 -6.14
CA ILE A 27 -10.41 2.18 -7.05
C ILE A 27 -11.80 1.55 -7.01
N ALA A 28 -11.91 0.22 -6.98
CA ALA A 28 -13.19 -0.44 -6.82
C ALA A 28 -13.85 -0.04 -5.48
N TRP A 29 -13.08 0.00 -4.39
CA TRP A 29 -13.56 0.43 -3.08
C TRP A 29 -14.05 1.89 -3.07
N LEU A 30 -13.29 2.78 -3.71
CA LEU A 30 -13.68 4.18 -3.90
C LEU A 30 -15.07 4.28 -4.54
N TYR A 31 -15.29 3.60 -5.66
CA TYR A 31 -16.57 3.61 -6.34
C TYR A 31 -17.68 2.98 -5.51
N VAL A 32 -17.42 1.87 -4.80
CA VAL A 32 -18.40 1.27 -3.90
C VAL A 32 -18.89 2.29 -2.87
N LEU A 33 -18.02 3.08 -2.25
CA LEU A 33 -18.44 4.11 -1.30
C LEU A 33 -19.12 5.31 -1.95
N GLU A 34 -18.67 5.75 -3.11
CA GLU A 34 -19.37 6.77 -3.89
C GLU A 34 -20.83 6.37 -4.16
N PHE A 35 -21.07 5.12 -4.57
CA PHE A 35 -22.41 4.60 -4.86
C PHE A 35 -23.26 4.30 -3.62
N THR A 36 -22.66 3.84 -2.51
CA THR A 36 -23.42 3.37 -1.33
C THR A 36 -23.70 4.45 -0.30
N ILE A 37 -22.75 5.34 -0.05
CA ILE A 37 -22.85 6.37 0.99
C ILE A 37 -22.79 7.80 0.44
N GLY A 38 -22.77 7.95 -0.89
CA GLY A 38 -22.87 9.25 -1.55
C GLY A 38 -21.66 10.15 -1.32
N LEU A 39 -20.47 9.57 -1.32
CA LEU A 39 -19.21 10.29 -1.10
C LEU A 39 -18.90 11.20 -2.31
N LYS A 40 -19.35 12.46 -2.27
CA LYS A 40 -19.39 13.38 -3.44
C LYS A 40 -18.34 14.50 -3.42
N ASP A 41 -17.74 14.78 -2.27
CA ASP A 41 -16.86 15.96 -2.08
C ASP A 41 -15.37 15.59 -2.11
N LEU A 42 -14.96 14.71 -3.02
CA LEU A 42 -13.56 14.36 -3.17
C LEU A 42 -12.81 15.42 -3.99
N PRO A 43 -11.57 15.77 -3.60
CA PRO A 43 -10.75 16.69 -4.39
C PRO A 43 -10.58 16.24 -5.83
N GLN A 44 -10.44 17.20 -6.74
CA GLN A 44 -10.10 16.91 -8.12
C GLN A 44 -8.79 16.11 -8.17
N GLY A 45 -8.78 14.98 -8.90
CA GLY A 45 -7.62 14.10 -8.99
C GLY A 45 -7.48 13.07 -7.87
N PHE A 46 -8.43 12.99 -6.93
CA PHE A 46 -8.41 11.98 -5.87
C PHE A 46 -8.24 10.53 -6.37
N PRO A 47 -8.93 10.07 -7.45
CA PRO A 47 -8.70 8.73 -8.00
C PRO A 47 -7.26 8.51 -8.46
N VAL A 48 -6.61 9.54 -9.03
CA VAL A 48 -5.20 9.46 -9.44
C VAL A 48 -4.30 9.31 -8.21
N ALA A 49 -4.58 10.07 -7.15
CA ALA A 49 -3.86 9.95 -5.88
C ALA A 49 -4.02 8.54 -5.27
N VAL A 50 -5.20 7.94 -5.35
CA VAL A 50 -5.46 6.56 -4.91
C VAL A 50 -4.60 5.56 -5.69
N VAL A 51 -4.52 5.69 -7.02
CA VAL A 51 -3.70 4.81 -7.87
C VAL A 51 -2.21 4.93 -7.50
N ILE A 52 -1.69 6.16 -7.44
CA ILE A 52 -0.27 6.41 -7.14
C ILE A 52 0.06 5.89 -5.74
N SER A 53 -0.78 6.20 -4.75
CA SER A 53 -0.61 5.77 -3.35
C SER A 53 -0.75 4.27 -3.16
N SER A 54 -1.38 3.55 -4.10
CA SER A 54 -1.47 2.09 -4.06
C SER A 54 -0.26 1.41 -4.71
N ILE A 55 0.35 2.03 -5.72
CA ILE A 55 1.47 1.43 -6.47
C ILE A 55 2.81 1.77 -5.81
N LEU A 56 3.06 3.05 -5.55
CA LEU A 56 4.39 3.54 -5.18
C LEU A 56 4.89 2.92 -3.86
N PRO A 57 4.11 2.90 -2.76
CA PRO A 57 4.58 2.29 -1.51
C PRO A 57 4.88 0.79 -1.64
N ILE A 58 4.08 0.04 -2.40
CA ILE A 58 4.32 -1.38 -2.64
C ILE A 58 5.59 -1.59 -3.47
N PHE A 59 5.81 -0.77 -4.50
CA PHE A 59 7.03 -0.83 -5.30
C PHE A 59 8.28 -0.53 -4.48
N LEU A 60 8.26 0.53 -3.66
CA LEU A 60 9.33 0.88 -2.72
C LEU A 60 9.54 -0.22 -1.67
N GLY A 61 8.45 -0.83 -1.17
CA GLY A 61 8.51 -1.99 -0.30
C GLY A 61 9.21 -3.19 -0.96
N GLY A 62 8.99 -3.42 -2.25
CA GLY A 62 9.70 -4.43 -3.03
C GLY A 62 11.21 -4.18 -3.11
N LEU A 63 11.63 -2.93 -3.33
CA LEU A 63 13.04 -2.54 -3.29
C LEU A 63 13.65 -2.78 -1.90
N LEU A 64 12.94 -2.37 -0.85
CA LEU A 64 13.36 -2.59 0.53
C LEU A 64 13.50 -4.08 0.85
N TYR A 65 12.51 -4.91 0.48
CA TYR A 65 12.59 -6.36 0.67
C TYR A 65 13.79 -6.97 -0.06
N ALA A 66 13.99 -6.62 -1.33
CA ALA A 66 15.12 -7.11 -2.11
C ALA A 66 16.47 -6.75 -1.47
N TYR A 67 16.60 -5.54 -0.94
CA TYR A 67 17.80 -5.12 -0.20
C TYR A 67 17.97 -5.91 1.09
N LEU A 68 16.95 -5.97 1.94
CA LEU A 68 17.03 -6.62 3.26
C LEU A 68 17.31 -8.10 3.12
N ALA A 69 16.58 -8.81 2.25
CA ALA A 69 16.69 -10.25 2.14
C ALA A 69 17.95 -10.71 1.38
N LYS A 70 18.57 -9.84 0.56
CA LYS A 70 19.89 -10.11 -0.04
C LYS A 70 21.04 -9.89 0.95
N ASN A 71 20.94 -8.89 1.83
CA ASN A 71 22.07 -8.43 2.63
C ASN A 71 22.02 -8.88 4.09
N LEU A 72 20.85 -9.23 4.64
CA LEU A 72 20.66 -9.54 6.05
C LEU A 72 20.11 -10.95 6.25
N GLN A 73 20.63 -11.66 7.25
CA GLN A 73 20.23 -13.04 7.57
C GLN A 73 18.75 -13.19 7.91
N LYS A 74 18.15 -12.16 8.51
CA LYS A 74 16.73 -12.11 8.89
C LYS A 74 15.96 -11.08 8.05
N GLY A 75 16.41 -10.82 6.82
CA GLY A 75 15.86 -9.75 5.98
C GLY A 75 14.34 -9.83 5.78
N ARG A 76 13.80 -11.04 5.57
CA ARG A 76 12.35 -11.25 5.47
C ARG A 76 11.58 -10.90 6.74
N LEU A 77 12.10 -11.29 7.91
CA LEU A 77 11.48 -10.98 9.21
C LEU A 77 11.54 -9.47 9.47
N LEU A 78 12.68 -8.83 9.20
CA LEU A 78 12.83 -7.38 9.34
C LEU A 78 11.87 -6.63 8.42
N PHE A 79 11.74 -7.06 7.16
CA PHE A 79 10.78 -6.49 6.22
C PHE A 79 9.34 -6.59 6.73
N LEU A 80 8.94 -7.73 7.30
CA LEU A 80 7.62 -7.91 7.90
C LEU A 80 7.36 -6.94 9.06
N ILE A 81 8.31 -6.82 9.99
CA ILE A 81 8.20 -5.90 11.14
C ILE A 81 8.07 -4.46 10.65
N ILE A 82 8.94 -4.04 9.72
CA ILE A 82 8.94 -2.70 9.14
C ILE A 82 7.61 -2.43 8.42
N SER A 83 7.13 -3.40 7.63
CA SER A 83 5.88 -3.27 6.88
C SER A 83 4.66 -3.14 7.80
N ILE A 84 4.60 -3.91 8.89
CA ILE A 84 3.52 -3.79 9.89
C ILE A 84 3.57 -2.41 10.57
N GLY A 85 4.77 -1.95 10.93
CA GLY A 85 4.97 -0.61 11.51
C GLY A 85 4.48 0.49 10.56
N PHE A 86 4.89 0.45 9.29
CA PHE A 86 4.42 1.41 8.29
C PHE A 86 2.93 1.29 8.02
N ALA A 87 2.34 0.10 8.03
CA ALA A 87 0.90 -0.08 7.85
C ALA A 87 0.11 0.64 8.96
N VAL A 88 0.51 0.46 10.23
CA VAL A 88 -0.12 1.14 11.37
C VAL A 88 0.06 2.65 11.27
N LEU A 89 1.28 3.12 10.98
CA LEU A 89 1.55 4.56 10.83
C LEU A 89 0.78 5.18 9.65
N SER A 90 0.57 4.42 8.58
CA SER A 90 -0.14 4.91 7.39
C SER A 90 -1.63 5.15 7.61
N ILE A 91 -2.22 4.55 8.65
CA ILE A 91 -3.63 4.73 9.02
C ILE A 91 -3.84 6.02 9.81
N PHE A 92 -2.83 6.54 10.51
CA PHE A 92 -2.97 7.71 11.37
C PHE A 92 -3.52 8.97 10.65
N PRO A 93 -3.09 9.30 9.42
CA PRO A 93 -3.65 10.44 8.66
C PRO A 93 -5.15 10.32 8.37
N SER A 94 -5.71 9.10 8.30
CA SER A 94 -7.13 8.87 8.01
C SER A 94 -8.07 9.45 9.07
N PHE A 95 -7.57 9.72 10.28
CA PHE A 95 -8.33 10.25 11.40
C PHE A 95 -8.12 11.76 11.63
N GLN A 96 -7.33 12.41 10.78
CA GLN A 96 -7.13 13.86 10.86
C GLN A 96 -8.33 14.60 10.27
N THR A 97 -8.63 15.77 10.83
CA THR A 97 -9.72 16.64 10.35
C THR A 97 -9.32 17.48 9.14
N THR A 98 -8.03 17.50 8.80
CA THR A 98 -7.46 18.20 7.66
C THR A 98 -6.63 17.25 6.81
N MET A 99 -6.71 17.43 5.49
CA MET A 99 -5.87 16.75 4.52
C MET A 99 -4.49 17.41 4.43
N ALA A 100 -3.55 16.75 3.75
CA ALA A 100 -2.17 17.23 3.62
C ALA A 100 -2.03 18.55 2.82
N ASP A 101 -3.05 18.91 2.04
CA ASP A 101 -3.14 20.18 1.31
C ASP A 101 -3.75 21.32 2.15
N GLY A 102 -4.12 21.05 3.41
CA GLY A 102 -4.74 22.01 4.32
C GLY A 102 -6.26 22.10 4.22
N ASN A 103 -6.90 21.40 3.27
CA ASN A 103 -8.36 21.39 3.15
C ASN A 103 -9.01 20.50 4.22
N PRO A 104 -10.28 20.75 4.60
CA PRO A 104 -11.02 19.85 5.48
C PRO A 104 -11.10 18.42 4.91
N ALA A 105 -10.92 17.42 5.77
CA ALA A 105 -11.10 16.03 5.38
C ALA A 105 -12.58 15.78 5.02
N PRO A 106 -12.88 15.09 3.91
CA PRO A 106 -14.24 14.74 3.53
C PRO A 106 -14.97 13.98 4.64
N HIS A 107 -16.29 14.18 4.74
CA HIS A 107 -17.11 13.35 5.62
C HIS A 107 -16.94 11.87 5.23
N ASN A 108 -16.75 10.98 6.22
CA ASN A 108 -16.44 9.57 6.04
C ASN A 108 -15.05 9.24 5.42
N PHE A 109 -14.09 10.17 5.43
CA PHE A 109 -12.73 9.92 4.90
C PHE A 109 -12.03 8.70 5.49
N ALA A 110 -12.21 8.44 6.79
CA ALA A 110 -11.66 7.26 7.45
C ALA A 110 -12.26 5.94 6.91
N VAL A 111 -13.57 5.92 6.65
CA VAL A 111 -14.27 4.75 6.07
C VAL A 111 -13.75 4.44 4.68
N LEU A 112 -13.36 5.46 3.93
CA LEU A 112 -12.72 5.32 2.63
C LEU A 112 -11.29 4.82 2.75
N THR A 113 -10.45 5.52 3.51
CA THR A 113 -9.00 5.34 3.44
C THR A 113 -8.48 4.19 4.30
N VAL A 114 -9.06 3.94 5.48
CA VAL A 114 -8.57 2.88 6.38
C VAL A 114 -8.61 1.50 5.69
N PRO A 115 -9.72 1.07 5.04
CA PRO A 115 -9.72 -0.18 4.28
C PRO A 115 -8.71 -0.19 3.13
N MET A 116 -8.49 0.93 2.45
CA MET A 116 -7.50 1.02 1.37
C MET A 116 -6.07 0.73 1.86
N HIS A 117 -5.70 1.24 3.04
CA HIS A 117 -4.42 0.95 3.67
C HIS A 117 -4.27 -0.53 4.00
N PHE A 118 -5.34 -1.18 4.49
CA PHE A 118 -5.34 -2.62 4.74
C PHE A 118 -5.21 -3.44 3.45
N PHE A 119 -6.00 -3.13 2.42
CA PHE A 119 -5.94 -3.83 1.13
C PHE A 119 -4.54 -3.71 0.52
N ALA A 120 -3.99 -2.49 0.43
CA ALA A 120 -2.65 -2.27 -0.10
C ALA A 120 -1.58 -3.03 0.70
N THR A 121 -1.65 -3.02 2.03
CA THR A 121 -0.70 -3.74 2.90
C THR A 121 -0.77 -5.25 2.67
N LEU A 122 -1.96 -5.84 2.71
CA LEU A 122 -2.15 -7.29 2.57
C LEU A 122 -1.75 -7.77 1.17
N ILE A 123 -2.16 -7.05 0.12
CA ILE A 123 -1.79 -7.35 -1.26
C ILE A 123 -0.28 -7.21 -1.44
N GLY A 124 0.31 -6.11 -0.95
CA GLY A 124 1.75 -5.88 -1.03
C GLY A 124 2.56 -6.99 -0.38
N LEU A 125 2.22 -7.36 0.87
CA LEU A 125 2.88 -8.46 1.58
C LEU A 125 2.73 -9.79 0.85
N TYR A 126 1.52 -10.10 0.36
CA TYR A 126 1.29 -11.34 -0.40
C TYR A 126 2.16 -11.40 -1.67
N PHE A 127 2.16 -10.35 -2.49
CA PHE A 127 2.90 -10.34 -3.73
C PHE A 127 4.42 -10.31 -3.49
N ILE A 128 4.89 -9.44 -2.60
CA ILE A 128 6.33 -9.31 -2.32
C ILE A 128 6.87 -10.58 -1.67
N ILE A 129 6.19 -11.18 -0.69
CA ILE A 129 6.76 -12.32 0.06
C ILE A 129 6.45 -13.66 -0.62
N LYS A 130 5.23 -13.87 -1.12
CA LYS A 130 4.81 -15.19 -1.61
C LYS A 130 5.05 -15.39 -3.09
N LYS A 131 5.00 -14.33 -3.91
CA LYS A 131 5.19 -14.44 -5.37
C LYS A 131 6.63 -14.15 -5.82
N SER A 132 7.49 -13.61 -4.96
CA SER A 132 8.91 -13.40 -5.29
C SER A 132 9.81 -14.59 -4.95
N ASN A 133 9.44 -15.37 -3.93
CA ASN A 133 10.12 -16.63 -3.57
C ASN A 133 9.77 -17.72 -4.59
#